data_AF-A0A2A2QVG8-F1
#
_entry.id   AF-A0A2A2QVG8-F1
#
_cell.length_a   1.000
_cell.length_b   1.000
_cell.length_c   1.000
_cell.angle_alpha   90.00
_cell.angle_beta   90.00
_cell.angle_gamma   90.00
#
_symmetry.space_group_name_H-M   'P 1'
#
loop_
_entity.id
_entity.type
_entity.pdbx_description
1 polymer ?
#
loop_
_entity_poly.entity_id
_entity_poly.type
_entity_poly.pdbx_seq_one_letter_code
_entity_poly.pdbx_strand_id
1 'polypeptide(L)'
;MKKSQALYSTAMLHLALCCAAPAALTGYDGFDYSAGDLTGSNGGSGWSGAYTDSGNSTIYTTPGLTYTGLPTTGGAAKTADGGGVTTINFRNFNTIYGDGETETWISFLAQRNGSASTSTFAGLSFYNSGGIASTNAEVTFANGGTGGAWRILDNGPPLATGSTAVLPASNTTYLLVARILWGAGAGGTDAVSLFVNPTLGSMPGTPDATKDVAITDFDKVRIAGANAVNYTFDEIRVGDSYADVTVPLVATSFPLSITRNGANYDFIWQSKSGKVYDLLSSTDLSTSLATWAVYDPDGPGGNDPYDDILATAPTNLLSGVPPTGPVRFFAVLEKDAVPAFSVAVQNSGVSGNNTNEGLALLPTVLATSPDHLVLYYGINDALNSAKLVSLSTFSANLTSMVNQAFAANVRKVFLVGIHPVNTEYLAERHPSHPQILRLQDHLADYNAAVAQVATTTGAIFIDWRSRFLTESPGTTLADAVANNAASLLRNEANSSDRDGVHLTIAGNNLLGLRVAQALSSEAANGDGITCMGDSITFGQYMTGAGTATGNTYPGVLHATLNP
;
A
#
# COMPACT_ATOMS: atom_id res chain seq x y z
N MET A 1 7.44 -45.05 53.29
CA MET A 1 8.02 -44.97 51.92
C MET A 1 7.00 -45.51 50.93
N LYS A 2 6.81 -44.76 49.84
CA LYS A 2 6.14 -45.11 48.57
C LYS A 2 4.66 -45.51 48.67
N LYS A 3 3.78 -44.51 48.56
CA LYS A 3 2.44 -44.68 47.99
C LYS A 3 2.50 -44.41 46.49
N SER A 4 1.93 -45.34 45.74
CA SER A 4 1.58 -45.25 44.33
C SER A 4 0.61 -44.09 44.08
N GLN A 5 0.81 -43.36 42.99
CA GLN A 5 -0.27 -42.65 42.31
C GLN A 5 -0.13 -42.84 40.81
N ALA A 6 -1.28 -43.12 40.22
CA ALA A 6 -1.51 -43.61 38.88
C ALA A 6 -1.17 -42.58 37.81
N LEU A 7 -0.51 -43.03 36.74
CA LEU A 7 -0.58 -42.36 35.45
C LEU A 7 -1.99 -42.61 34.88
N TYR A 8 -2.86 -41.61 34.96
CA TYR A 8 -4.01 -41.55 34.08
C TYR A 8 -3.54 -40.96 32.75
N SER A 9 -3.62 -41.81 31.73
CA SER A 9 -3.64 -41.41 30.33
C SER A 9 -4.74 -40.37 30.11
N THR A 10 -4.39 -39.24 29.50
CA THR A 10 -5.34 -38.45 28.73
C THR A 10 -4.71 -38.22 27.37
N ALA A 11 -4.97 -39.17 26.47
CA ALA A 11 -4.79 -38.94 25.05
C ALA A 11 -5.77 -37.83 24.65
N MET A 12 -5.24 -36.68 24.25
CA MET A 12 -6.01 -35.60 23.66
C MET A 12 -5.55 -35.45 22.21
N LEU A 13 -6.27 -36.15 21.33
CA LEU A 13 -6.19 -35.98 19.89
C LEU A 13 -6.59 -34.54 19.56
N HIS A 14 -5.64 -33.71 19.16
CA HIS A 14 -5.90 -32.38 18.63
C HIS A 14 -5.48 -32.37 17.16
N LEU A 15 -6.50 -32.40 16.32
CA LEU A 15 -6.37 -32.15 14.89
C LEU A 15 -6.22 -30.63 14.72
N ALA A 16 -5.03 -30.18 14.34
CA ALA A 16 -4.77 -28.78 14.01
C ALA A 16 -4.48 -28.68 12.51
N LEU A 17 -5.42 -28.10 11.78
CA LEU A 17 -5.19 -27.65 10.41
C LEU A 17 -4.47 -26.30 10.49
N CYS A 18 -3.49 -26.09 9.62
CA CYS A 18 -2.92 -24.76 9.37
C CYS A 18 -3.12 -24.40 7.89
N CYS A 19 -3.13 -23.11 7.61
CA CYS A 19 -3.23 -22.59 6.26
C CYS A 19 -1.93 -21.83 5.95
N ALA A 20 -1.34 -22.05 4.79
CA ALA A 20 -0.42 -21.08 4.22
C ALA A 20 -1.20 -19.93 3.61
N ALA A 21 -0.66 -18.72 3.71
CA ALA A 21 -1.14 -17.58 2.97
C ALA A 21 -1.08 -17.90 1.47
N PRO A 22 -2.23 -17.85 0.80
CA PRO A 22 -2.26 -17.96 -0.64
C PRO A 22 -1.99 -16.59 -1.29
N ALA A 23 -1.82 -16.59 -2.62
CA ALA A 23 -2.30 -15.54 -3.53
C ALA A 23 -3.14 -14.45 -2.82
N ALA A 24 -2.63 -13.22 -2.77
CA ALA A 24 -3.24 -12.15 -1.98
C ALA A 24 -4.45 -11.58 -2.72
N LEU A 25 -5.57 -12.29 -2.66
CA LEU A 25 -6.83 -11.78 -3.15
C LEU A 25 -7.23 -10.53 -2.35
N THR A 26 -7.32 -9.39 -3.04
CA THR A 26 -7.88 -8.14 -2.51
C THR A 26 -9.41 -8.22 -2.40
N GLY A 27 -10.03 -9.19 -3.07
CA GLY A 27 -11.43 -9.58 -2.90
C GLY A 27 -11.66 -11.06 -3.18
N TYR A 28 -12.39 -11.75 -2.31
CA TYR A 28 -12.76 -13.16 -2.50
C TYR A 28 -14.17 -13.45 -2.01
N ASP A 29 -14.95 -14.18 -2.80
CA ASP A 29 -16.22 -14.76 -2.40
C ASP A 29 -16.41 -16.15 -3.03
N GLY A 30 -16.21 -17.19 -2.22
CA GLY A 30 -16.54 -18.59 -2.56
C GLY A 30 -17.96 -18.98 -2.17
N PHE A 31 -18.82 -18.00 -1.88
CA PHE A 31 -20.23 -18.21 -1.54
C PHE A 31 -20.44 -19.24 -0.42
N ASP A 32 -19.71 -19.16 0.69
CA ASP A 32 -19.90 -20.06 1.84
C ASP A 32 -21.12 -19.63 2.71
N TYR A 33 -22.33 -19.72 2.13
CA TYR A 33 -23.57 -19.20 2.73
C TYR A 33 -24.62 -20.29 3.07
N SER A 34 -25.69 -19.86 3.73
CA SER A 34 -26.88 -20.67 3.97
C SER A 34 -27.85 -20.60 2.78
N ALA A 35 -28.69 -21.62 2.61
CA ALA A 35 -29.69 -21.66 1.55
C ALA A 35 -30.72 -20.53 1.63
N GLY A 36 -30.96 -19.89 0.49
CA GLY A 36 -31.95 -18.80 0.35
C GLY A 36 -31.44 -17.64 -0.51
N ASP A 37 -32.08 -16.48 -0.32
CA ASP A 37 -31.70 -15.23 -0.98
C ASP A 37 -30.31 -14.78 -0.55
N LEU A 38 -29.54 -14.27 -1.51
CA LEU A 38 -28.18 -13.81 -1.23
C LEU A 38 -28.17 -12.52 -0.40
N THR A 39 -29.25 -11.75 -0.42
CA THR A 39 -29.38 -10.48 0.33
C THR A 39 -29.13 -10.68 1.83
N GLY A 40 -28.23 -9.87 2.40
CA GLY A 40 -27.80 -9.98 3.79
C GLY A 40 -26.68 -11.02 4.03
N SER A 41 -26.35 -11.85 3.04
CA SER A 41 -25.23 -12.79 3.14
C SER A 41 -23.90 -12.04 3.14
N ASN A 42 -23.00 -12.45 4.02
CA ASN A 42 -21.72 -11.78 4.25
C ASN A 42 -20.63 -12.79 4.62
N GLY A 43 -19.65 -12.97 3.73
CA GLY A 43 -18.54 -13.92 3.86
C GLY A 43 -17.42 -13.62 2.87
N GLY A 44 -16.40 -14.46 2.80
CA GLY A 44 -15.20 -14.16 2.02
C GLY A 44 -14.38 -12.99 2.59
N SER A 45 -13.56 -12.34 1.76
CA SER A 45 -12.65 -11.24 2.13
C SER A 45 -12.72 -10.07 1.15
N GLY A 46 -12.29 -8.88 1.57
CA GLY A 46 -12.23 -7.69 0.69
C GLY A 46 -13.55 -6.95 0.50
N TRP A 47 -14.55 -7.21 1.35
CA TRP A 47 -15.89 -6.62 1.25
C TRP A 47 -16.15 -5.61 2.37
N SER A 48 -16.83 -4.51 2.07
CA SER A 48 -17.25 -3.51 3.08
C SER A 48 -18.63 -3.81 3.68
N GLY A 49 -19.33 -4.84 3.19
CA GLY A 49 -20.62 -5.26 3.72
C GLY A 49 -21.23 -6.48 3.05
N ALA A 50 -22.45 -6.80 3.49
CA ALA A 50 -23.27 -7.88 2.97
C ALA A 50 -23.81 -7.57 1.56
N TYR A 51 -24.28 -8.61 0.86
CA TYR A 51 -25.02 -8.44 -0.38
C TYR A 51 -26.33 -7.65 -0.17
N THR A 52 -26.67 -6.83 -1.16
CA THR A 52 -27.95 -6.13 -1.28
C THR A 52 -28.61 -6.51 -2.60
N ASP A 53 -29.90 -6.21 -2.77
CA ASP A 53 -30.61 -6.34 -4.05
C ASP A 53 -31.40 -5.08 -4.37
N SER A 54 -31.94 -5.01 -5.59
CA SER A 54 -32.85 -3.95 -6.03
C SER A 54 -34.28 -4.47 -6.26
N GLY A 55 -34.71 -5.46 -5.48
CA GLY A 55 -36.07 -6.01 -5.49
C GLY A 55 -36.22 -7.46 -5.95
N ASN A 56 -35.17 -8.09 -6.51
CA ASN A 56 -35.16 -9.54 -6.74
C ASN A 56 -33.75 -10.12 -6.59
N SER A 57 -33.56 -11.00 -5.61
CA SER A 57 -32.25 -11.54 -5.24
C SER A 57 -31.88 -12.77 -6.09
N THR A 58 -30.60 -13.00 -6.29
CA THR A 58 -30.06 -14.28 -6.70
C THR A 58 -30.17 -15.28 -5.56
N ILE A 59 -30.27 -16.57 -5.88
CA ILE A 59 -30.41 -17.63 -4.89
C ILE A 59 -29.10 -18.37 -4.72
N TYR A 60 -28.74 -18.64 -3.47
CA TYR A 60 -27.66 -19.55 -3.13
C TYR A 60 -28.01 -21.01 -3.49
N THR A 61 -27.09 -21.72 -4.15
CA THR A 61 -27.25 -23.14 -4.50
C THR A 61 -26.07 -24.00 -4.05
N THR A 62 -26.35 -25.24 -3.66
CA THR A 62 -25.33 -26.26 -3.36
C THR A 62 -25.60 -27.56 -4.12
N PRO A 63 -24.55 -28.29 -4.56
CA PRO A 63 -23.13 -27.89 -4.48
C PRO A 63 -22.81 -26.70 -5.41
N GLY A 64 -21.71 -26.00 -5.12
CA GLY A 64 -21.17 -24.95 -5.98
C GLY A 64 -20.66 -25.48 -7.32
N LEU A 65 -20.06 -24.60 -8.12
CA LEU A 65 -19.39 -24.97 -9.36
C LEU A 65 -18.08 -25.68 -9.06
N THR A 66 -17.60 -26.46 -10.03
CA THR A 66 -16.30 -27.11 -9.96
C THR A 66 -15.51 -26.80 -11.22
N TYR A 67 -14.19 -26.66 -11.07
CA TYR A 67 -13.27 -26.44 -12.17
C TYR A 67 -11.98 -27.22 -11.90
N THR A 68 -11.50 -27.97 -12.89
CA THR A 68 -10.32 -28.85 -12.68
C THR A 68 -9.08 -28.01 -12.38
N GLY A 69 -8.45 -28.27 -11.24
CA GLY A 69 -7.23 -27.59 -10.80
C GLY A 69 -7.45 -26.28 -10.04
N LEU A 70 -8.68 -25.76 -10.00
CA LEU A 70 -9.04 -24.61 -9.17
C LEU A 70 -9.91 -25.11 -8.01
N PRO A 71 -9.45 -25.00 -6.74
CA PRO A 71 -10.28 -25.33 -5.59
C PRO A 71 -11.49 -24.40 -5.57
N THR A 72 -12.65 -24.99 -5.30
CA THR A 72 -13.88 -24.24 -5.06
C THR A 72 -14.36 -24.50 -3.64
N THR A 73 -14.93 -23.48 -2.98
CA THR A 73 -15.54 -23.59 -1.65
C THR A 73 -17.03 -23.29 -1.73
N GLY A 74 -17.77 -23.55 -0.64
CA GLY A 74 -19.17 -23.15 -0.51
C GLY A 74 -20.15 -23.70 -1.55
N GLY A 75 -21.08 -22.81 -1.91
CA GLY A 75 -22.06 -23.02 -2.96
C GLY A 75 -21.87 -21.99 -4.06
N ALA A 76 -22.94 -21.54 -4.72
CA ALA A 76 -22.82 -20.58 -5.82
C ALA A 76 -24.05 -19.65 -5.89
N ALA A 77 -23.89 -18.50 -6.54
CA ALA A 77 -24.98 -17.57 -6.82
C ALA A 77 -25.70 -17.93 -8.12
N LYS A 78 -27.00 -18.16 -8.05
CA LYS A 78 -27.85 -18.51 -9.19
C LYS A 78 -28.82 -17.37 -9.53
N THR A 79 -28.81 -16.92 -10.77
CA THR A 79 -29.64 -15.79 -11.24
C THR A 79 -31.09 -16.15 -11.58
N ALA A 80 -31.48 -17.43 -11.54
CA ALA A 80 -32.87 -17.84 -11.68
C ALA A 80 -33.41 -18.34 -10.34
N ASP A 81 -34.22 -17.50 -9.71
CA ASP A 81 -34.93 -17.71 -8.45
C ASP A 81 -36.19 -18.60 -8.59
N GLY A 82 -36.59 -18.89 -9.83
CA GLY A 82 -37.84 -19.59 -10.16
C GLY A 82 -38.97 -18.65 -10.62
N GLY A 83 -38.73 -17.33 -10.58
CA GLY A 83 -39.61 -16.28 -11.11
C GLY A 83 -39.25 -15.83 -12.53
N GLY A 84 -40.07 -14.93 -13.11
CA GLY A 84 -39.93 -14.40 -14.47
C GLY A 84 -39.14 -13.09 -14.60
N VAL A 85 -38.56 -12.59 -13.50
CA VAL A 85 -38.01 -11.23 -13.37
C VAL A 85 -36.48 -11.24 -13.41
N THR A 86 -35.86 -10.11 -13.74
CA THR A 86 -34.41 -9.92 -13.62
C THR A 86 -33.97 -10.01 -12.16
N THR A 87 -32.98 -10.85 -11.87
CA THR A 87 -32.32 -10.90 -10.55
C THR A 87 -31.10 -10.01 -10.53
N ILE A 88 -30.88 -9.34 -9.41
CA ILE A 88 -29.81 -8.36 -9.22
C ILE A 88 -29.33 -8.44 -7.77
N ASN A 89 -28.05 -8.73 -7.56
CA ASN A 89 -27.38 -8.49 -6.30
C ASN A 89 -26.18 -7.57 -6.47
N PHE A 90 -25.97 -6.69 -5.50
CA PHE A 90 -24.80 -5.85 -5.38
C PHE A 90 -24.02 -6.19 -4.12
N ARG A 91 -22.69 -6.04 -4.20
CA ARG A 91 -21.82 -6.05 -3.03
C ARG A 91 -20.70 -5.05 -3.19
N ASN A 92 -20.35 -4.40 -2.10
CA ASN A 92 -19.31 -3.37 -2.08
C ASN A 92 -18.00 -4.00 -1.62
N PHE A 93 -16.92 -3.73 -2.36
CA PHE A 93 -15.56 -3.93 -1.91
C PHE A 93 -15.24 -2.94 -0.77
N ASN A 94 -14.22 -3.26 0.03
CA ASN A 94 -13.63 -2.32 0.98
C ASN A 94 -12.48 -1.50 0.38
N THR A 95 -12.18 -1.76 -0.88
CA THR A 95 -11.13 -1.13 -1.70
C THR A 95 -11.79 -0.49 -2.91
N ILE A 96 -11.29 0.67 -3.34
CA ILE A 96 -11.66 1.32 -4.60
C ILE A 96 -10.58 0.93 -5.59
N TYR A 97 -10.94 0.32 -6.72
CA TYR A 97 -10.02 -0.05 -7.78
C TYR A 97 -9.97 1.03 -8.85
N GLY A 98 -8.79 1.29 -9.42
CA GLY A 98 -8.56 2.37 -10.37
C GLY A 98 -8.21 3.70 -9.68
N ASP A 99 -7.76 3.66 -8.42
CA ASP A 99 -7.42 4.83 -7.60
C ASP A 99 -5.90 5.07 -7.48
N GLY A 100 -5.10 4.32 -8.25
CA GLY A 100 -3.64 4.48 -8.35
C GLY A 100 -2.92 3.21 -8.81
N GLU A 101 -3.62 2.10 -8.96
CA GLU A 101 -3.07 0.84 -9.42
C GLU A 101 -2.74 0.88 -10.91
N THR A 102 -1.75 0.09 -11.32
CA THR A 102 -1.40 -0.07 -12.74
C THR A 102 -2.12 -1.24 -13.40
N GLU A 103 -2.56 -2.21 -12.61
CA GLU A 103 -3.12 -3.46 -13.08
C GLU A 103 -4.08 -4.07 -12.05
N THR A 104 -5.18 -4.68 -12.52
CA THR A 104 -6.10 -5.44 -11.67
C THR A 104 -6.54 -6.71 -12.40
N TRP A 105 -6.56 -7.83 -11.67
CA TRP A 105 -7.02 -9.12 -12.15
C TRP A 105 -8.30 -9.55 -11.45
N ILE A 106 -9.22 -10.13 -12.23
CA ILE A 106 -10.49 -10.63 -11.73
C ILE A 106 -10.69 -12.04 -12.29
N SER A 107 -11.13 -13.00 -11.49
CA SER A 107 -11.64 -14.27 -12.01
C SER A 107 -12.94 -14.68 -11.34
N PHE A 108 -13.71 -15.50 -12.04
CA PHE A 108 -14.90 -16.14 -11.51
C PHE A 108 -15.28 -17.34 -12.38
N LEU A 109 -15.98 -18.30 -11.77
CA LEU A 109 -16.62 -19.39 -12.48
C LEU A 109 -18.00 -18.98 -12.94
N ALA A 110 -18.37 -19.41 -14.15
CA ALA A 110 -19.69 -19.17 -14.70
C ALA A 110 -20.22 -20.40 -15.44
N GLN A 111 -21.51 -20.68 -15.27
CA GLN A 111 -22.20 -21.77 -15.95
C GLN A 111 -23.56 -21.31 -16.45
N ARG A 112 -23.86 -21.56 -17.73
CA ARG A 112 -25.24 -21.48 -18.24
C ARG A 112 -25.99 -22.74 -17.87
N ASN A 113 -27.10 -22.60 -17.15
CA ASN A 113 -27.92 -23.74 -16.75
C ASN A 113 -29.02 -24.00 -17.79
N GLY A 114 -29.01 -25.19 -18.39
CA GLY A 114 -30.01 -25.59 -19.38
C GLY A 114 -29.89 -24.86 -20.73
N SER A 115 -31.00 -24.79 -21.45
CA SER A 115 -31.07 -24.25 -22.80
C SER A 115 -30.81 -22.75 -22.85
N ALA A 116 -30.33 -22.26 -24.00
CA ALA A 116 -30.09 -20.85 -24.20
C ALA A 116 -31.40 -20.03 -24.06
N SER A 117 -31.35 -18.94 -23.30
CA SER A 117 -32.46 -18.01 -23.11
C SER A 117 -32.46 -16.92 -24.18
N THR A 118 -33.64 -16.50 -24.66
CA THR A 118 -33.79 -15.39 -25.62
C THR A 118 -33.48 -14.02 -25.03
N SER A 119 -33.29 -13.95 -23.71
CA SER A 119 -32.88 -12.73 -23.00
C SER A 119 -31.37 -12.47 -23.14
N THR A 120 -30.98 -11.21 -23.04
CA THR A 120 -29.73 -10.68 -23.61
C THR A 120 -28.55 -10.60 -22.63
N PHE A 121 -28.72 -11.01 -21.36
CA PHE A 121 -27.71 -10.73 -20.33
C PHE A 121 -27.74 -11.69 -19.13
N ALA A 122 -26.56 -12.24 -18.80
CA ALA A 122 -26.19 -12.66 -17.46
C ALA A 122 -24.68 -12.53 -17.25
N GLY A 123 -24.26 -11.98 -16.11
CA GLY A 123 -22.84 -11.76 -15.83
C GLY A 123 -22.57 -10.91 -14.59
N LEU A 124 -21.30 -10.51 -14.48
CA LEU A 124 -20.80 -9.62 -13.44
C LEU A 124 -20.56 -8.22 -14.03
N SER A 125 -21.03 -7.19 -13.34
CA SER A 125 -20.82 -5.78 -13.69
C SER A 125 -20.14 -5.06 -12.55
N PHE A 126 -19.17 -4.19 -12.87
CA PHE A 126 -18.43 -3.41 -11.90
C PHE A 126 -18.89 -1.95 -11.98
N TYR A 127 -19.20 -1.39 -10.82
CA TYR A 127 -19.81 -0.07 -10.67
C TYR A 127 -18.88 0.87 -9.89
N ASN A 128 -18.85 2.13 -10.31
CA ASN A 128 -18.08 3.17 -9.66
C ASN A 128 -18.61 3.53 -8.27
N SER A 129 -17.80 4.32 -7.57
CA SER A 129 -18.06 4.84 -6.22
C SER A 129 -19.35 5.66 -6.11
N GLY A 130 -19.87 6.18 -7.24
CA GLY A 130 -21.09 6.98 -7.34
C GLY A 130 -22.42 6.25 -7.09
N GLY A 131 -22.43 4.91 -6.97
CA GLY A 131 -23.60 4.12 -6.55
C GLY A 131 -24.11 3.12 -7.59
N ILE A 132 -25.35 2.62 -7.42
CA ILE A 132 -25.89 1.49 -8.21
C ILE A 132 -26.73 1.88 -9.43
N ALA A 133 -26.78 3.17 -9.80
CA ALA A 133 -27.47 3.63 -10.99
C ALA A 133 -26.81 3.05 -12.25
N SER A 134 -27.57 2.73 -13.30
CA SER A 134 -27.01 2.13 -14.53
C SER A 134 -25.93 2.99 -15.20
N THR A 135 -25.94 4.31 -14.98
CA THR A 135 -24.93 5.26 -15.45
C THR A 135 -23.58 5.12 -14.76
N ASN A 136 -23.53 4.39 -13.65
CA ASN A 136 -22.32 4.16 -12.86
C ASN A 136 -21.71 2.78 -13.14
N ALA A 137 -22.30 1.99 -14.03
CA ALA A 137 -21.70 0.75 -14.47
C ALA A 137 -20.55 1.09 -15.42
N GLU A 138 -19.34 0.62 -15.13
CA GLU A 138 -18.14 0.95 -15.91
C GLU A 138 -17.86 -0.17 -16.92
N VAL A 139 -17.63 -1.38 -16.40
CA VAL A 139 -17.25 -2.56 -17.19
C VAL A 139 -18.09 -3.77 -16.80
N THR A 140 -18.29 -4.70 -17.73
CA THR A 140 -19.09 -5.90 -17.49
C THR A 140 -18.56 -7.10 -18.25
N PHE A 141 -18.46 -8.24 -17.56
CA PHE A 141 -18.11 -9.53 -18.13
C PHE A 141 -19.34 -10.43 -18.09
N ALA A 142 -19.89 -10.73 -19.27
CA ALA A 142 -21.19 -11.37 -19.37
C ALA A 142 -21.34 -12.24 -20.61
N ASN A 143 -22.40 -13.03 -20.63
CA ASN A 143 -22.89 -13.68 -21.83
C ASN A 143 -23.99 -12.83 -22.51
N GLY A 144 -24.00 -12.81 -23.85
CA GLY A 144 -24.94 -12.05 -24.67
C GLY A 144 -26.33 -12.67 -24.90
N GLY A 145 -26.68 -13.78 -24.27
CA GLY A 145 -27.95 -14.48 -24.49
C GLY A 145 -27.86 -15.59 -25.56
N THR A 146 -28.97 -15.93 -26.21
CA THR A 146 -29.03 -17.05 -27.20
C THR A 146 -27.98 -16.90 -28.30
N GLY A 147 -27.05 -17.86 -28.38
CA GLY A 147 -25.97 -17.85 -29.36
C GLY A 147 -24.88 -16.80 -29.10
N GLY A 148 -24.93 -16.08 -27.98
CA GLY A 148 -23.94 -15.09 -27.59
C GLY A 148 -22.69 -15.73 -27.01
N ALA A 149 -21.52 -15.18 -27.31
CA ALA A 149 -20.25 -15.53 -26.68
C ALA A 149 -20.09 -14.82 -25.32
N TRP A 150 -19.05 -15.19 -24.57
CA TRP A 150 -18.56 -14.35 -23.48
C TRP A 150 -18.03 -13.02 -24.04
N ARG A 151 -18.29 -11.91 -23.35
CA ARG A 151 -17.95 -10.56 -23.82
C ARG A 151 -17.57 -9.60 -22.70
N ILE A 152 -16.77 -8.62 -23.07
CA ILE A 152 -16.51 -7.38 -22.34
C ILE A 152 -17.51 -6.34 -22.87
N LEU A 153 -18.25 -5.71 -21.97
CA LEU A 153 -19.19 -4.63 -22.26
C LEU A 153 -18.65 -3.32 -21.68
N ASP A 154 -18.46 -2.34 -22.56
CA ASP A 154 -18.32 -0.93 -22.21
C ASP A 154 -19.74 -0.39 -22.01
N ASN A 155 -20.06 -0.01 -20.77
CA ASN A 155 -21.39 0.46 -20.40
C ASN A 155 -21.57 1.97 -20.63
N GLY A 156 -20.55 2.67 -21.14
CA GLY A 156 -20.66 4.05 -21.60
C GLY A 156 -21.48 4.18 -22.90
N PRO A 157 -22.16 5.31 -23.14
CA PRO A 157 -22.82 5.57 -24.42
C PRO A 157 -21.79 6.05 -25.49
N PRO A 158 -21.67 5.40 -26.67
CA PRO A 158 -22.45 4.24 -27.13
C PRO A 158 -21.94 2.90 -26.61
N LEU A 159 -22.88 2.01 -26.24
CA LEU A 159 -22.57 0.66 -25.77
C LEU A 159 -21.74 -0.09 -26.82
N ALA A 160 -20.57 -0.57 -26.41
CA ALA A 160 -19.64 -1.30 -27.27
C ALA A 160 -19.22 -2.62 -26.61
N THR A 161 -18.90 -3.63 -27.43
CA THR A 161 -18.54 -4.97 -26.94
C THR A 161 -17.25 -5.49 -27.58
N GLY A 162 -16.37 -6.08 -26.76
CA GLY A 162 -15.36 -7.04 -27.21
C GLY A 162 -15.85 -8.45 -26.94
N SER A 163 -16.01 -9.28 -27.97
CA SER A 163 -16.58 -10.64 -27.82
C SER A 163 -15.53 -11.71 -28.08
N THR A 164 -15.59 -12.78 -27.28
CA THR A 164 -14.79 -14.00 -27.49
C THR A 164 -15.38 -14.82 -28.64
N ALA A 165 -14.65 -15.84 -29.11
CA ALA A 165 -15.19 -16.87 -29.99
C ALA A 165 -15.91 -18.01 -29.22
N VAL A 166 -15.90 -17.97 -27.88
CA VAL A 166 -16.37 -19.09 -27.04
C VAL A 166 -17.87 -18.95 -26.76
N LEU A 167 -18.65 -19.87 -27.34
CA LEU A 167 -20.07 -20.02 -27.04
C LEU A 167 -20.25 -20.95 -25.83
N PRO A 168 -20.86 -20.51 -24.72
CA PRO A 168 -21.03 -21.36 -23.55
C PRO A 168 -21.98 -22.52 -23.88
N ALA A 169 -21.53 -23.74 -23.64
CA ALA A 169 -22.34 -24.94 -23.67
C ALA A 169 -23.27 -24.99 -22.45
N SER A 170 -24.36 -25.75 -22.57
CA SER A 170 -25.28 -25.96 -21.45
C SER A 170 -24.58 -26.76 -20.35
N ASN A 171 -24.77 -26.36 -19.10
CA ASN A 171 -24.28 -27.05 -17.89
C ASN A 171 -22.77 -27.34 -17.93
N THR A 172 -22.01 -26.41 -18.52
CA THR A 172 -20.55 -26.46 -18.55
C THR A 172 -20.01 -25.26 -17.77
N THR A 173 -19.14 -25.53 -16.80
CA THR A 173 -18.42 -24.49 -16.05
C THR A 173 -17.31 -23.91 -16.91
N TYR A 174 -17.23 -22.58 -16.94
CA TYR A 174 -16.14 -21.82 -17.54
C TYR A 174 -15.45 -21.01 -16.45
N LEU A 175 -14.11 -21.00 -16.45
CA LEU A 175 -13.32 -20.02 -15.73
C LEU A 175 -13.15 -18.80 -16.62
N LEU A 176 -13.64 -17.66 -16.17
CA LEU A 176 -13.41 -16.37 -16.81
C LEU A 176 -12.34 -15.63 -16.01
N VAL A 177 -11.31 -15.14 -16.69
CA VAL A 177 -10.26 -14.31 -16.10
C VAL A 177 -10.19 -13.02 -16.88
N ALA A 178 -10.33 -11.90 -16.21
CA ALA A 178 -10.22 -10.57 -16.78
C ALA A 178 -8.97 -9.86 -16.24
N ARG A 179 -8.35 -9.07 -17.12
CA ARG A 179 -7.25 -8.17 -16.82
C ARG A 179 -7.69 -6.75 -17.14
N ILE A 180 -7.44 -5.82 -16.24
CA ILE A 180 -7.57 -4.38 -16.49
C ILE A 180 -6.17 -3.79 -16.36
N LEU A 181 -5.68 -3.17 -17.42
CA LEU A 181 -4.49 -2.33 -17.38
C LEU A 181 -4.92 -0.86 -17.41
N TRP A 182 -4.73 -0.18 -16.28
CA TRP A 182 -5.22 1.17 -16.07
C TRP A 182 -4.45 2.17 -16.93
N GLY A 183 -5.18 3.01 -17.69
CA GLY A 183 -4.62 4.02 -18.59
C GLY A 183 -3.81 3.50 -19.79
N ALA A 184 -3.78 2.18 -20.03
CA ALA A 184 -2.95 1.55 -21.07
C ALA A 184 -3.64 1.38 -22.43
N GLY A 185 -4.93 1.71 -22.53
CA GLY A 185 -5.73 1.66 -23.74
C GLY A 185 -5.62 2.90 -24.62
N ALA A 186 -6.27 2.86 -25.79
CA ALA A 186 -6.23 3.95 -26.76
C ALA A 186 -6.78 5.26 -26.20
N GLY A 187 -5.99 6.33 -26.29
CA GLY A 187 -6.40 7.65 -25.80
C GLY A 187 -6.39 7.79 -24.27
N GLY A 188 -5.70 6.89 -23.56
CA GLY A 188 -5.60 6.90 -22.10
C GLY A 188 -6.78 6.24 -21.39
N THR A 189 -7.62 5.50 -22.12
CA THR A 189 -8.60 4.57 -21.54
C THR A 189 -7.90 3.34 -20.95
N ASP A 190 -8.65 2.41 -20.40
CA ASP A 190 -8.13 1.20 -19.78
C ASP A 190 -8.18 0.02 -20.75
N ALA A 191 -7.08 -0.73 -20.86
CA ALA A 191 -7.01 -1.89 -21.73
C ALA A 191 -7.56 -3.12 -21.00
N VAL A 192 -8.76 -3.56 -21.36
CA VAL A 192 -9.44 -4.71 -20.75
C VAL A 192 -9.26 -5.94 -21.62
N SER A 193 -8.80 -7.04 -21.00
CA SER A 193 -8.65 -8.35 -21.65
C SER A 193 -9.49 -9.41 -20.94
N LEU A 194 -10.05 -10.35 -21.69
CA LEU A 194 -10.81 -11.49 -21.18
C LEU A 194 -10.24 -12.79 -21.72
N PHE A 195 -10.03 -13.75 -20.82
CA PHE A 195 -9.56 -15.10 -21.09
C PHE A 195 -10.64 -16.10 -20.64
N VAL A 196 -10.87 -17.14 -21.43
CA VAL A 196 -11.86 -18.19 -21.18
C VAL A 196 -11.15 -19.53 -21.04
N ASN A 197 -11.30 -20.15 -19.87
CA ASN A 197 -10.58 -21.38 -19.48
C ASN A 197 -9.06 -21.31 -19.70
N PRO A 198 -8.38 -20.24 -19.24
CA PRO A 198 -6.93 -20.16 -19.41
C PRO A 198 -6.20 -21.16 -18.51
N THR A 199 -4.92 -21.40 -18.79
CA THR A 199 -4.07 -22.27 -17.96
C THR A 199 -3.86 -21.67 -16.57
N LEU A 200 -4.14 -22.42 -15.52
CA LEU A 200 -3.97 -21.94 -14.14
C LEU A 200 -2.50 -21.63 -13.82
N GLY A 201 -2.25 -20.50 -13.15
CA GLY A 201 -0.91 -20.08 -12.67
C GLY A 201 0.07 -19.61 -13.74
N SER A 202 -0.22 -19.79 -15.03
CA SER A 202 0.60 -19.25 -16.13
C SER A 202 -0.27 -18.46 -17.11
N MET A 203 0.00 -17.16 -17.21
CA MET A 203 -0.79 -16.25 -18.04
C MET A 203 -0.63 -16.59 -19.53
N PRO A 204 -1.73 -16.77 -20.28
CA PRO A 204 -1.66 -16.95 -21.73
C PRO A 204 -1.14 -15.68 -22.43
N GLY A 205 -0.38 -15.86 -23.51
CA GLY A 205 0.14 -14.75 -24.30
C GLY A 205 -0.89 -14.02 -25.18
N THR A 206 -2.11 -14.56 -25.34
CA THR A 206 -3.16 -13.95 -26.17
C THR A 206 -4.51 -14.07 -25.48
N PRO A 207 -5.24 -12.96 -25.26
CA PRO A 207 -6.60 -13.00 -24.71
C PRO A 207 -7.64 -13.41 -25.75
N ASP A 208 -8.76 -13.99 -25.29
CA ASP A 208 -9.88 -14.39 -26.15
C ASP A 208 -10.73 -13.20 -26.61
N ALA A 209 -10.71 -12.10 -25.86
CA ALA A 209 -11.27 -10.82 -26.25
C ALA A 209 -10.51 -9.66 -25.61
N THR A 210 -10.47 -8.53 -26.31
CA THR A 210 -9.94 -7.25 -25.79
C THR A 210 -10.90 -6.12 -26.07
N LYS A 211 -10.91 -5.13 -25.19
CA LYS A 211 -11.66 -3.88 -25.40
C LYS A 211 -11.03 -2.79 -24.54
N ASP A 212 -10.77 -1.64 -25.18
CA ASP A 212 -10.47 -0.42 -24.45
C ASP A 212 -11.78 0.16 -23.90
N VAL A 213 -11.82 0.40 -22.59
CA VAL A 213 -12.99 0.89 -21.83
C VAL A 213 -12.53 2.09 -21.00
N ALA A 214 -13.32 3.17 -20.95
CA ALA A 214 -13.04 4.27 -20.04
C ALA A 214 -13.65 3.94 -18.68
N ILE A 215 -12.84 3.49 -17.73
CA ILE A 215 -13.25 3.16 -16.37
C ILE A 215 -12.76 4.27 -15.45
N THR A 216 -13.64 4.87 -14.65
CA THR A 216 -13.19 5.87 -13.67
C THR A 216 -12.59 5.23 -12.42
N ASP A 217 -13.37 4.36 -11.79
CA ASP A 217 -13.04 3.56 -10.62
C ASP A 217 -14.10 2.46 -10.48
N PHE A 218 -13.89 1.48 -9.62
CA PHE A 218 -14.99 0.66 -9.12
C PHE A 218 -14.77 0.16 -7.69
N ASP A 219 -15.84 0.09 -6.92
CA ASP A 219 -15.87 -0.42 -5.55
C ASP A 219 -17.08 -1.34 -5.33
N LYS A 220 -17.81 -1.69 -6.40
CA LYS A 220 -19.02 -2.52 -6.32
C LYS A 220 -19.05 -3.54 -7.44
N VAL A 221 -19.45 -4.76 -7.10
CA VAL A 221 -19.78 -5.82 -8.06
C VAL A 221 -21.28 -6.06 -8.07
N ARG A 222 -21.84 -6.29 -9.24
CA ARG A 222 -23.22 -6.72 -9.45
C ARG A 222 -23.26 -8.08 -10.13
N ILE A 223 -23.96 -9.03 -9.53
CA ILE A 223 -24.35 -10.29 -10.16
C ILE A 223 -25.78 -10.13 -10.68
N ALA A 224 -26.02 -10.37 -11.96
CA ALA A 224 -27.36 -10.22 -12.50
C ALA A 224 -27.65 -11.18 -13.68
N GLY A 225 -28.92 -11.55 -13.80
CA GLY A 225 -29.47 -12.31 -14.93
C GLY A 225 -30.81 -11.74 -15.35
N ALA A 226 -30.94 -11.36 -16.61
CA ALA A 226 -32.12 -10.68 -17.13
C ALA A 226 -33.30 -11.64 -17.36
N ASN A 227 -34.49 -11.31 -16.85
CA ASN A 227 -35.74 -12.01 -17.13
C ASN A 227 -35.65 -13.55 -16.99
N ALA A 228 -35.37 -14.05 -15.79
CA ALA A 228 -35.25 -15.48 -15.49
C ALA A 228 -34.12 -16.24 -16.23
N VAL A 229 -33.14 -15.52 -16.77
CA VAL A 229 -31.93 -16.17 -17.31
C VAL A 229 -31.24 -16.94 -16.19
N ASN A 230 -31.01 -18.22 -16.44
CA ASN A 230 -30.51 -19.16 -15.45
C ASN A 230 -29.00 -19.38 -15.63
N TYR A 231 -28.21 -18.59 -14.92
CA TYR A 231 -26.77 -18.77 -14.80
C TYR A 231 -26.40 -19.01 -13.34
N THR A 232 -25.30 -19.73 -13.16
CA THR A 232 -24.63 -19.87 -11.87
C THR A 232 -23.27 -19.18 -11.97
N PHE A 233 -22.94 -18.39 -10.95
CA PHE A 233 -21.65 -17.72 -10.77
C PHE A 233 -21.06 -18.15 -9.43
N ASP A 234 -19.75 -18.36 -9.42
CA ASP A 234 -19.05 -18.87 -8.25
C ASP A 234 -17.60 -18.33 -8.22
N GLU A 235 -16.92 -18.42 -7.08
CA GLU A 235 -15.49 -18.13 -6.93
C GLU A 235 -15.08 -16.73 -7.43
N ILE A 236 -15.76 -15.66 -6.97
CA ILE A 236 -15.35 -14.30 -7.33
C ILE A 236 -14.01 -14.01 -6.66
N ARG A 237 -13.00 -13.69 -7.46
CA ARG A 237 -11.61 -13.45 -7.06
C ARG A 237 -11.13 -12.15 -7.68
N VAL A 238 -10.51 -11.29 -6.88
CA VAL A 238 -9.85 -10.05 -7.33
C VAL A 238 -8.46 -10.01 -6.69
N GLY A 239 -7.45 -9.62 -7.46
CA GLY A 239 -6.08 -9.47 -6.98
C GLY A 239 -5.18 -8.75 -7.97
N ASP A 240 -3.90 -8.63 -7.63
CA ASP A 240 -2.95 -7.80 -8.35
C ASP A 240 -2.19 -8.55 -9.46
N SER A 241 -2.25 -9.89 -9.46
CA SER A 241 -1.61 -10.72 -10.48
C SER A 241 -2.51 -11.82 -11.03
N TYR A 242 -2.15 -12.31 -12.22
CA TYR A 242 -2.79 -13.48 -12.83
C TYR A 242 -2.75 -14.70 -11.92
N ALA A 243 -1.64 -14.90 -11.19
CA ALA A 243 -1.51 -16.01 -10.26
C ALA A 243 -2.55 -15.87 -9.14
N ASP A 244 -2.77 -14.66 -8.61
CA ASP A 244 -3.68 -14.46 -7.48
C ASP A 244 -5.09 -14.99 -7.75
N VAL A 245 -5.57 -14.75 -8.97
CA VAL A 245 -6.93 -15.12 -9.37
C VAL A 245 -7.02 -16.49 -10.06
N THR A 246 -5.90 -17.20 -10.29
CA THR A 246 -5.92 -18.50 -10.98
C THR A 246 -5.21 -19.66 -10.28
N VAL A 247 -4.36 -19.40 -9.28
CA VAL A 247 -3.76 -20.48 -8.50
C VAL A 247 -4.64 -20.86 -7.30
N PRO A 248 -4.59 -22.14 -6.88
CA PRO A 248 -5.21 -22.57 -5.64
C PRO A 248 -4.81 -21.69 -4.47
N LEU A 249 -5.79 -21.34 -3.62
CA LEU A 249 -5.49 -20.89 -2.27
C LEU A 249 -5.02 -22.12 -1.46
N VAL A 250 -3.80 -22.62 -1.70
CA VAL A 250 -3.30 -23.77 -0.93
C VAL A 250 -2.91 -23.27 0.44
N ALA A 251 -3.85 -23.40 1.36
CA ALA A 251 -3.59 -23.46 2.77
C ALA A 251 -2.63 -24.65 3.08
N THR A 252 -1.32 -24.51 2.90
CA THR A 252 -0.35 -25.52 3.39
C THR A 252 -0.19 -25.39 4.89
N SER A 253 -0.56 -26.41 5.65
CA SER A 253 -0.32 -26.44 7.08
C SER A 253 1.13 -26.78 7.42
N PHE A 254 1.64 -26.25 8.54
CA PHE A 254 2.88 -26.70 9.16
C PHE A 254 2.69 -26.85 10.67
N PRO A 255 3.36 -27.82 11.32
CA PRO A 255 3.16 -28.08 12.74
C PRO A 255 3.68 -26.92 13.62
N LEU A 256 2.85 -26.52 14.59
CA LEU A 256 3.23 -25.65 15.70
C LEU A 256 3.44 -26.50 16.96
N SER A 257 4.63 -26.43 17.55
CA SER A 257 4.93 -27.02 18.85
C SER A 257 4.90 -25.94 19.92
N ILE A 258 4.21 -26.22 21.03
CA ILE A 258 4.13 -25.32 22.17
C ILE A 258 4.66 -26.09 23.38
N THR A 259 5.72 -25.57 24.01
CA THR A 259 6.34 -26.17 25.18
C THR A 259 6.38 -25.20 26.34
N ARG A 260 6.20 -25.70 27.56
CA ARG A 260 6.23 -24.85 28.75
C ARG A 260 7.67 -24.42 29.08
N ASN A 261 7.87 -23.12 29.30
CA ASN A 261 9.14 -22.51 29.71
C ASN A 261 8.94 -21.73 31.01
N GLY A 262 9.06 -22.42 32.14
CA GLY A 262 8.77 -21.84 33.45
C GLY A 262 7.30 -21.42 33.60
N ALA A 263 7.06 -20.12 33.80
CA ALA A 263 5.71 -19.53 33.82
C ALA A 263 5.16 -19.24 32.41
N ASN A 264 6.03 -19.25 31.39
CA ASN A 264 5.74 -18.84 30.02
C ASN A 264 5.71 -20.07 29.08
N TYR A 265 5.55 -19.80 27.78
CA TYR A 265 5.56 -20.82 26.72
C TYR A 265 6.54 -20.45 25.61
N ASP A 266 7.15 -21.48 25.03
CA ASP A 266 7.94 -21.39 23.82
C ASP A 266 7.14 -21.98 22.66
N PHE A 267 7.15 -21.30 21.52
CA PHE A 267 6.47 -21.65 20.29
C PHE A 267 7.51 -21.97 19.21
N ILE A 268 7.40 -23.14 18.59
CA ILE A 268 8.34 -23.61 17.57
C ILE A 268 7.58 -24.06 16.34
N TRP A 269 7.96 -23.54 15.17
CA TRP A 269 7.36 -23.92 13.90
C TRP A 269 8.38 -23.97 12.77
N GLN A 270 8.07 -24.73 11.72
CA GLN A 270 8.88 -24.73 10.50
C GLN A 270 8.77 -23.36 9.82
N SER A 271 9.92 -22.84 9.42
CA SER A 271 10.07 -21.51 8.86
C SER A 271 10.73 -21.54 7.49
N LYS A 272 10.38 -20.58 6.62
CA LYS A 272 10.90 -20.46 5.26
C LYS A 272 11.52 -19.08 5.06
N SER A 273 12.62 -19.03 4.32
CA SER A 273 13.22 -17.75 3.93
C SER A 273 12.23 -16.93 3.11
N GLY A 274 12.18 -15.61 3.34
CA GLY A 274 11.24 -14.71 2.66
C GLY A 274 9.81 -14.75 3.21
N LYS A 275 9.61 -15.27 4.42
CA LYS A 275 8.32 -15.22 5.13
C LYS A 275 8.40 -14.36 6.40
N VAL A 276 7.25 -13.93 6.89
CA VAL A 276 7.05 -13.40 8.25
C VAL A 276 5.85 -14.10 8.89
N TYR A 277 5.73 -14.03 10.21
CA TYR A 277 4.77 -14.83 10.95
C TYR A 277 4.02 -14.02 12.02
N ASP A 278 2.71 -14.16 12.10
CA ASP A 278 1.93 -13.62 13.23
C ASP A 278 1.55 -14.76 14.18
N LEU A 279 1.72 -14.56 15.49
CA LEU A 279 1.15 -15.44 16.51
C LEU A 279 -0.29 -15.00 16.80
N LEU A 280 -1.27 -15.76 16.34
CA LEU A 280 -2.69 -15.46 16.57
C LEU A 280 -3.20 -16.15 17.85
N SER A 281 -4.21 -15.57 18.48
CA SER A 281 -4.88 -16.19 19.64
C SER A 281 -6.39 -15.95 19.69
N SER A 282 -7.13 -16.95 20.17
CA SER A 282 -8.56 -16.85 20.49
C SER A 282 -8.89 -17.60 21.79
N THR A 283 -9.97 -17.19 22.44
CA THR A 283 -10.57 -17.95 23.56
C THR A 283 -11.68 -18.89 23.09
N ASP A 284 -12.02 -18.88 21.80
CA ASP A 284 -13.13 -19.62 21.21
C ASP A 284 -12.69 -20.35 19.92
N LEU A 285 -12.56 -21.68 20.02
CA LEU A 285 -12.21 -22.56 18.89
C LEU A 285 -13.30 -22.68 17.83
N SER A 286 -14.53 -22.24 18.11
CA SER A 286 -15.61 -22.30 17.11
C SER A 286 -15.53 -21.19 16.06
N THR A 287 -14.71 -20.17 16.33
CA THR A 287 -14.47 -19.06 15.40
C THR A 287 -13.41 -19.44 14.36
N SER A 288 -13.60 -18.96 13.14
CA SER A 288 -12.65 -19.19 12.04
C SER A 288 -11.27 -18.65 12.39
N LEU A 289 -10.21 -19.35 11.98
CA LEU A 289 -8.83 -18.89 12.16
C LEU A 289 -8.61 -17.49 11.54
N ALA A 290 -9.31 -17.19 10.45
CA ALA A 290 -9.27 -15.89 9.77
C ALA A 290 -9.79 -14.72 10.63
N THR A 291 -10.53 -15.01 11.70
CA THR A 291 -11.06 -13.98 12.63
C THR A 291 -10.26 -13.88 13.92
N TRP A 292 -9.18 -14.65 14.09
CA TRP A 292 -8.35 -14.60 15.28
C TRP A 292 -7.42 -13.38 15.22
N ALA A 293 -7.34 -12.63 16.31
CA ALA A 293 -6.45 -11.48 16.40
C ALA A 293 -5.01 -11.91 16.69
N VAL A 294 -4.06 -11.05 16.33
CA VAL A 294 -2.67 -11.15 16.79
C VAL A 294 -2.64 -11.17 18.31
N TYR A 295 -1.83 -12.06 18.87
CA TYR A 295 -1.67 -12.16 20.31
C TYR A 295 -0.93 -10.92 20.81
N ASP A 296 -1.57 -10.23 21.74
CA ASP A 296 -1.04 -9.06 22.41
C ASP A 296 -1.36 -9.23 23.90
N PRO A 297 -0.39 -9.70 24.71
CA PRO A 297 -0.60 -9.93 26.14
C PRO A 297 -0.78 -8.64 26.94
N ASP A 298 -0.30 -7.51 26.42
CA ASP A 298 -0.38 -6.19 27.04
C ASP A 298 -1.65 -5.42 26.64
N GLY A 299 -2.37 -5.93 25.63
CA GLY A 299 -3.65 -5.44 25.16
C GLY A 299 -3.51 -4.41 24.04
N PRO A 300 -4.59 -4.14 23.27
CA PRO A 300 -4.52 -3.39 22.03
C PRO A 300 -3.74 -2.07 22.14
N GLY A 301 -2.67 -1.95 21.36
CA GLY A 301 -1.75 -0.80 21.39
C GLY A 301 -0.60 -0.94 22.38
N GLY A 302 -0.38 -2.14 22.92
CA GLY A 302 0.82 -2.51 23.68
C GLY A 302 2.07 -2.48 22.82
N ASN A 303 3.25 -2.54 23.48
CA ASN A 303 4.53 -2.50 22.79
C ASN A 303 5.00 -3.88 22.30
N ASP A 304 4.31 -4.95 22.70
CA ASP A 304 4.67 -6.35 22.40
C ASP A 304 3.58 -7.11 21.60
N PRO A 305 3.03 -6.57 20.49
CA PRO A 305 2.24 -7.39 19.57
C PRO A 305 3.14 -8.44 18.91
N TYR A 306 2.67 -9.68 18.85
CA TYR A 306 3.40 -10.78 18.19
C TYR A 306 3.04 -10.89 16.69
N ASP A 307 3.15 -9.78 15.96
CA ASP A 307 3.03 -9.71 14.50
C ASP A 307 4.40 -9.65 13.81
N ASP A 308 4.40 -9.96 12.51
CA ASP A 308 5.54 -9.83 11.58
C ASP A 308 6.86 -10.43 12.09
N ILE A 309 6.78 -11.53 12.84
CA ILE A 309 7.93 -12.26 13.37
C ILE A 309 8.76 -12.74 12.19
N LEU A 310 9.97 -12.22 12.07
CA LEU A 310 10.88 -12.52 10.96
C LEU A 310 11.19 -14.02 10.87
N ALA A 311 11.18 -14.56 9.65
CA ALA A 311 11.56 -15.94 9.41
C ALA A 311 13.02 -16.23 9.76
N THR A 312 13.25 -17.28 10.56
CA THR A 312 14.56 -17.91 10.74
C THR A 312 14.52 -19.34 10.17
N ALA A 313 14.66 -19.47 8.85
CA ALA A 313 14.66 -20.79 8.21
C ALA A 313 15.79 -21.70 8.76
N PRO A 314 15.54 -23.00 9.01
CA PRO A 314 14.33 -23.75 8.67
C PRO A 314 13.27 -23.78 9.78
N THR A 315 13.51 -23.14 10.93
CA THR A 315 12.65 -23.23 12.12
C THR A 315 12.69 -21.93 12.92
N ASN A 316 11.54 -21.36 13.23
CA ASN A 316 11.42 -20.26 14.18
C ASN A 316 11.23 -20.81 15.61
N LEU A 317 11.86 -20.13 16.57
CA LEU A 317 11.61 -20.29 18.00
C LEU A 317 11.21 -18.92 18.55
N LEU A 318 9.97 -18.79 19.01
CA LEU A 318 9.52 -17.66 19.79
C LEU A 318 9.49 -18.08 21.26
N SER A 319 10.40 -17.53 22.06
CA SER A 319 10.59 -17.95 23.45
C SER A 319 9.92 -17.01 24.45
N GLY A 320 9.42 -17.58 25.55
CA GLY A 320 9.06 -16.81 26.73
C GLY A 320 7.76 -16.02 26.63
N VAL A 321 6.84 -16.44 25.75
CA VAL A 321 5.53 -15.82 25.56
C VAL A 321 4.69 -15.99 26.84
N PRO A 322 4.26 -14.90 27.50
CA PRO A 322 3.53 -14.97 28.76
C PRO A 322 2.09 -15.44 28.53
N PRO A 323 1.52 -16.30 29.38
CA PRO A 323 0.09 -16.63 29.32
C PRO A 323 -0.72 -15.55 30.02
N THR A 324 -1.65 -14.91 29.30
CA THR A 324 -2.57 -13.91 29.87
C THR A 324 -4.04 -14.32 29.71
N GLY A 325 -4.82 -14.13 30.78
CA GLY A 325 -6.28 -14.32 30.75
C GLY A 325 -6.75 -15.78 30.86
N PRO A 326 -7.97 -16.09 30.37
CA PRO A 326 -8.56 -17.43 30.40
C PRO A 326 -7.83 -18.39 29.45
N VAL A 327 -8.34 -19.62 29.33
CA VAL A 327 -7.81 -20.60 28.35
C VAL A 327 -7.81 -19.98 26.95
N ARG A 328 -6.66 -20.06 26.29
CA ARG A 328 -6.43 -19.55 24.94
C ARG A 328 -5.94 -20.66 24.03
N PHE A 329 -6.29 -20.49 22.77
CA PHE A 329 -5.81 -21.27 21.65
C PHE A 329 -4.88 -20.39 20.82
N PHE A 330 -3.90 -21.01 20.18
CA PHE A 330 -2.87 -20.32 19.43
C PHE A 330 -2.69 -20.92 18.05
N ALA A 331 -2.34 -20.08 17.10
CA ALA A 331 -1.97 -20.45 15.75
C ALA A 331 -0.87 -19.53 15.25
N VAL A 332 -0.14 -19.95 14.23
CA VAL A 332 0.82 -19.11 13.53
C VAL A 332 0.35 -18.91 12.10
N LEU A 333 0.26 -17.64 11.68
CA LEU A 333 -0.07 -17.25 10.33
C LEU A 333 1.23 -16.96 9.57
N GLU A 334 1.57 -17.79 8.58
CA GLU A 334 2.67 -17.50 7.63
C GLU A 334 2.18 -16.48 6.61
N LYS A 335 2.88 -15.36 6.50
CA LYS A 335 2.68 -14.34 5.46
C LYS A 335 3.92 -14.31 4.58
N ASP A 336 3.74 -13.98 3.30
CA ASP A 336 4.89 -13.54 2.51
C ASP A 336 5.54 -12.36 3.21
N ALA A 337 6.87 -12.39 3.33
CA ALA A 337 7.56 -11.14 3.56
C ALA A 337 7.27 -10.31 2.32
N VAL A 338 6.52 -9.22 2.47
CA VAL A 338 6.43 -8.20 1.42
C VAL A 338 7.88 -7.93 1.00
N PRO A 339 8.25 -8.05 -0.30
CA PRO A 339 9.61 -7.79 -0.73
C PRO A 339 9.98 -6.44 -0.13
N ALA A 340 10.96 -6.42 0.76
CA ALA A 340 11.24 -5.23 1.56
C ALA A 340 11.40 -4.09 0.57
N PHE A 341 10.42 -3.17 0.57
CA PHE A 341 10.56 -1.94 -0.17
C PHE A 341 11.79 -1.28 0.44
N SER A 342 12.86 -1.30 -0.33
CA SER A 342 14.16 -0.87 0.15
C SER A 342 14.72 0.11 -0.85
N VAL A 343 15.09 1.27 -0.33
CA VAL A 343 15.74 2.33 -1.08
C VAL A 343 17.09 2.60 -0.45
N ALA A 344 18.10 2.78 -1.29
CA ALA A 344 19.42 3.19 -0.83
C ALA A 344 19.42 4.69 -0.60
N VAL A 345 19.56 5.14 0.65
CA VAL A 345 19.68 6.58 0.96
C VAL A 345 21.14 6.93 1.18
N GLN A 346 21.61 7.99 0.52
CA GLN A 346 22.95 8.54 0.69
C GLN A 346 22.89 9.97 1.23
N ASN A 347 23.68 10.24 2.27
CA ASN A 347 23.90 11.59 2.76
C ASN A 347 25.16 12.18 2.11
N SER A 348 24.96 13.22 1.29
CA SER A 348 26.01 14.00 0.63
C SER A 348 26.03 15.45 1.13
N GLY A 349 25.53 15.70 2.34
CA GLY A 349 25.59 17.00 2.99
C GLY A 349 27.02 17.34 3.41
N VAL A 350 27.40 18.61 3.27
CA VAL A 350 28.71 19.12 3.70
C VAL A 350 28.53 20.37 4.53
N SER A 351 28.94 20.32 5.80
CA SER A 351 28.80 21.44 6.73
C SER A 351 29.41 22.73 6.20
N GLY A 352 28.61 23.80 6.20
CA GLY A 352 29.04 25.13 5.81
C GLY A 352 28.99 25.44 4.31
N ASN A 353 28.60 24.48 3.47
CA ASN A 353 28.48 24.73 2.03
C ASN A 353 27.33 25.69 1.70
N ASN A 354 27.56 26.58 0.74
CA ASN A 354 26.53 27.33 0.02
C ASN A 354 26.25 26.69 -1.36
N THR A 355 25.38 27.29 -2.17
CA THR A 355 25.05 26.74 -3.50
C THR A 355 26.17 26.82 -4.53
N ASN A 356 27.16 27.71 -4.40
CA ASN A 356 28.34 27.69 -5.30
C ASN A 356 29.15 26.41 -5.07
N GLU A 357 29.34 26.05 -3.80
CA GLU A 357 30.07 24.85 -3.39
C GLU A 357 29.26 23.58 -3.66
N GLY A 358 27.94 23.63 -3.45
CA GLY A 358 27.02 22.56 -3.87
C GLY A 358 27.09 22.31 -5.37
N LEU A 359 26.99 23.35 -6.20
CA LEU A 359 27.07 23.20 -7.65
C LEU A 359 28.41 22.60 -8.11
N ALA A 360 29.52 22.97 -7.46
CA ALA A 360 30.83 22.39 -7.75
C ALA A 360 30.95 20.91 -7.33
N LEU A 361 30.23 20.48 -6.29
CA LEU A 361 30.21 19.11 -5.79
C LEU A 361 29.29 18.19 -6.62
N LEU A 362 28.28 18.76 -7.30
CA LEU A 362 27.25 18.00 -8.00
C LEU A 362 27.79 16.92 -8.97
N PRO A 363 28.83 17.14 -9.79
CA PRO A 363 29.35 16.08 -10.67
C PRO A 363 29.80 14.82 -9.93
N THR A 364 30.37 14.96 -8.73
CA THR A 364 30.76 13.82 -7.89
C THR A 364 29.55 13.07 -7.36
N VAL A 365 28.47 13.78 -7.03
CA VAL A 365 27.20 13.19 -6.60
C VAL A 365 26.52 12.46 -7.76
N LEU A 366 26.44 13.08 -8.94
CA LEU A 366 25.81 12.45 -10.10
C LEU A 366 26.58 11.22 -10.60
N ALA A 367 27.89 11.12 -10.31
CA ALA A 367 28.68 9.94 -10.62
C ALA A 367 28.22 8.68 -9.85
N THR A 368 27.46 8.81 -8.75
CA THR A 368 26.84 7.68 -8.06
C THR A 368 25.54 7.22 -8.72
N SER A 369 25.09 7.90 -9.77
CA SER A 369 23.86 7.61 -10.52
C SER A 369 22.59 7.52 -9.64
N PRO A 370 22.26 8.57 -8.86
CA PRO A 370 21.05 8.55 -8.05
C PRO A 370 19.79 8.55 -8.93
N ASP A 371 18.77 7.79 -8.54
CA ASP A 371 17.44 7.84 -9.14
C ASP A 371 16.69 9.10 -8.72
N HIS A 372 16.88 9.54 -7.47
CA HIS A 372 16.28 10.76 -6.93
C HIS A 372 17.30 11.62 -6.21
N LEU A 373 17.16 12.93 -6.33
CA LEU A 373 18.04 13.91 -5.69
C LEU A 373 17.25 14.91 -4.85
N VAL A 374 17.57 15.00 -3.56
CA VAL A 374 17.03 16.01 -2.65
C VAL A 374 18.08 17.10 -2.46
N LEU A 375 17.74 18.34 -2.79
CA LEU A 375 18.60 19.51 -2.64
C LEU A 375 18.08 20.40 -1.51
N TYR A 376 18.90 20.59 -0.48
CA TYR A 376 18.59 21.46 0.64
C TYR A 376 19.75 22.41 0.97
N TYR A 377 19.69 23.59 0.36
CA TYR A 377 20.67 24.68 0.50
C TYR A 377 19.96 26.01 0.76
N GLY A 378 20.74 27.02 1.15
CA GLY A 378 20.30 28.42 1.17
C GLY A 378 20.52 29.13 2.50
N ILE A 379 20.74 28.42 3.61
CA ILE A 379 21.07 29.06 4.89
C ILE A 379 22.41 29.79 4.79
N ASN A 380 23.46 29.11 4.33
CA ASN A 380 24.78 29.75 4.20
C ASN A 380 24.79 30.85 3.14
N ASP A 381 24.06 30.64 2.02
CA ASP A 381 23.89 31.64 0.96
C ASP A 381 23.29 32.94 1.48
N ALA A 382 22.26 32.84 2.33
CA ALA A 382 21.47 33.97 2.79
C ALA A 382 21.97 34.59 4.11
N LEU A 383 22.63 33.82 4.98
CA LEU A 383 22.78 34.20 6.40
C LEU A 383 24.22 34.10 6.95
N ASN A 384 25.11 33.34 6.31
CA ASN A 384 26.48 33.20 6.79
C ASN A 384 27.38 34.25 6.14
N SER A 385 27.79 35.28 6.89
CA SER A 385 28.56 36.42 6.35
C SER A 385 29.85 36.04 5.61
N ALA A 386 30.44 34.86 5.87
CA ALA A 386 31.63 34.38 5.17
C ALA A 386 31.32 33.59 3.89
N LYS A 387 30.05 33.26 3.64
CA LYS A 387 29.59 32.33 2.59
C LYS A 387 28.44 32.89 1.75
N LEU A 388 28.14 34.18 1.85
CA LEU A 388 27.00 34.77 1.15
C LEU A 388 27.07 34.58 -0.36
N VAL A 389 25.91 34.29 -0.96
CA VAL A 389 25.69 34.18 -2.40
C VAL A 389 24.52 35.07 -2.75
N SER A 390 24.61 35.91 -3.79
CA SER A 390 23.48 36.78 -4.15
C SER A 390 22.24 35.95 -4.54
N LEU A 391 21.04 36.46 -4.26
CA LEU A 391 19.77 35.79 -4.61
C LEU A 391 19.70 35.37 -6.09
N SER A 392 20.23 36.19 -7.00
CA SER A 392 20.31 35.88 -8.43
C SER A 392 21.24 34.69 -8.72
N THR A 393 22.41 34.64 -8.08
CA THR A 393 23.39 33.56 -8.24
C THR A 393 22.87 32.27 -7.60
N PHE A 394 22.27 32.37 -6.41
CA PHE A 394 21.59 31.26 -5.74
C PHE A 394 20.53 30.62 -6.65
N SER A 395 19.65 31.43 -7.24
CA SER A 395 18.62 30.95 -8.17
C SER A 395 19.22 30.28 -9.41
N ALA A 396 20.27 30.87 -9.98
CA ALA A 396 20.98 30.31 -11.12
C ALA A 396 21.68 28.98 -10.78
N ASN A 397 22.27 28.87 -9.58
CA ASN A 397 22.92 27.66 -9.11
C ASN A 397 21.92 26.53 -8.92
N LEU A 398 20.79 26.77 -8.23
CA LEU A 398 19.74 25.75 -8.08
C LEU A 398 19.20 25.31 -9.43
N THR A 399 18.91 26.26 -10.33
CA THR A 399 18.45 25.95 -11.70
C THR A 399 19.47 25.08 -12.45
N SER A 400 20.75 25.42 -12.34
CA SER A 400 21.83 24.63 -12.96
C SER A 400 21.94 23.23 -12.36
N MET A 401 21.83 23.09 -11.04
CA MET A 401 21.88 21.78 -10.38
C MET A 401 20.72 20.88 -10.80
N VAL A 402 19.50 21.41 -10.85
CA VAL A 402 18.31 20.66 -11.30
C VAL A 402 18.47 20.21 -12.76
N ASN A 403 18.85 21.13 -13.66
CA ASN A 403 19.01 20.81 -15.07
C ASN A 403 20.11 19.77 -15.31
N GLN A 404 21.23 19.86 -14.59
CA GLN A 404 22.30 18.86 -14.67
C GLN A 404 21.88 17.50 -14.12
N ALA A 405 21.10 17.46 -13.04
CA ALA A 405 20.56 16.22 -12.51
C ALA A 405 19.63 15.52 -13.50
N PHE A 406 18.66 16.25 -14.09
CA PHE A 406 17.80 15.67 -15.13
C PHE A 406 18.59 15.24 -16.37
N ALA A 407 19.59 16.02 -16.80
CA ALA A 407 20.48 15.62 -17.91
C ALA A 407 21.31 14.36 -17.60
N ALA A 408 21.54 14.06 -16.32
CA ALA A 408 22.19 12.83 -15.85
C ALA A 408 21.21 11.67 -15.58
N ASN A 409 19.95 11.80 -16.02
CA ASN A 409 18.88 10.81 -15.84
C ASN A 409 18.38 10.62 -14.40
N VAL A 410 18.58 11.60 -13.51
CA VAL A 410 17.86 11.62 -12.23
C VAL A 410 16.35 11.76 -12.53
N ARG A 411 15.51 10.87 -12.00
CA ARG A 411 14.08 10.77 -12.31
C ARG A 411 13.29 11.91 -11.67
N LYS A 412 13.54 12.22 -10.39
CA LYS A 412 12.94 13.35 -9.68
C LYS A 412 13.98 14.12 -8.89
N VAL A 413 13.85 15.44 -8.91
CA VAL A 413 14.64 16.37 -8.10
C VAL A 413 13.71 17.11 -7.15
N PHE A 414 14.06 17.14 -5.87
CA PHE A 414 13.30 17.77 -4.81
C PHE A 414 14.07 18.99 -4.28
N LEU A 415 13.42 20.14 -4.23
CA LEU A 415 13.98 21.36 -3.64
C LEU A 415 13.30 21.65 -2.30
N VAL A 416 14.09 21.67 -1.23
CA VAL A 416 13.58 21.87 0.14
C VAL A 416 13.60 23.35 0.51
N GLY A 417 12.45 23.87 0.94
CA GLY A 417 12.34 25.23 1.48
C GLY A 417 13.18 25.41 2.75
N ILE A 418 13.71 26.61 2.95
CA ILE A 418 14.57 26.98 4.06
C ILE A 418 13.74 27.35 5.28
N HIS A 419 13.98 26.64 6.39
CA HIS A 419 13.30 26.91 7.65
C HIS A 419 13.71 28.26 8.28
N PRO A 420 12.85 28.87 9.12
CA PRO A 420 13.19 30.05 9.90
C PRO A 420 14.38 29.86 10.84
N VAL A 421 15.03 30.96 11.25
CA VAL A 421 16.15 30.94 12.20
C VAL A 421 15.88 31.86 13.39
N ASN A 422 16.57 31.64 14.51
CA ASN A 422 16.60 32.63 15.59
C ASN A 422 17.50 33.80 15.18
N THR A 423 16.90 34.95 14.88
CA THR A 423 17.64 36.10 14.36
C THR A 423 18.50 36.82 15.39
N GLU A 424 18.16 36.74 16.68
CA GLU A 424 18.99 37.30 17.75
C GLU A 424 20.33 36.56 17.81
N TYR A 425 20.29 35.23 17.89
CA TYR A 425 21.48 34.39 17.97
C TYR A 425 22.32 34.47 16.69
N LEU A 426 21.66 34.55 15.53
CA LEU A 426 22.34 34.74 14.27
C LEU A 426 23.04 36.11 14.20
N ALA A 427 22.38 37.18 14.67
CA ALA A 427 22.94 38.51 14.67
C ALA A 427 24.19 38.65 15.55
N GLU A 428 24.23 37.93 16.68
CA GLU A 428 25.41 37.84 17.54
C GLU A 428 26.59 37.17 16.82
N ARG A 429 26.34 36.10 16.05
CA ARG A 429 27.37 35.37 15.31
C ARG A 429 27.81 36.09 14.04
N HIS A 430 26.93 36.88 13.44
CA HIS A 430 27.15 37.58 12.17
C HIS A 430 26.82 39.09 12.28
N PRO A 431 27.51 39.86 13.14
CA PRO A 431 27.15 41.25 13.44
C PRO A 431 27.32 42.21 12.24
N SER A 432 28.09 41.80 11.23
CA SER A 432 28.32 42.55 9.99
C SER A 432 27.44 42.10 8.82
N HIS A 433 26.44 41.25 9.06
CA HIS A 433 25.57 40.76 7.99
C HIS A 433 24.86 41.93 7.29
N PRO A 434 24.90 42.04 5.94
CA PRO A 434 24.33 43.18 5.23
C PRO A 434 22.80 43.32 5.40
N GLN A 435 22.12 42.23 5.75
CA GLN A 435 20.67 42.17 5.96
C GLN A 435 20.28 41.96 7.43
N ILE A 436 21.15 42.33 8.38
CA ILE A 436 21.00 42.09 9.83
C ILE A 436 19.64 42.52 10.40
N LEU A 437 19.04 43.59 9.86
CA LEU A 437 17.76 44.14 10.35
C LEU A 437 16.52 43.42 9.80
N ARG A 438 16.69 42.52 8.83
CA ARG A 438 15.58 41.84 8.13
C ARG A 438 15.88 40.38 7.81
N LEU A 439 16.63 39.69 8.65
CA LEU A 439 17.14 38.34 8.39
C LEU A 439 16.03 37.34 8.03
N GLN A 440 14.87 37.37 8.70
CA GLN A 440 13.74 36.48 8.35
C GLN A 440 13.13 36.79 7.00
N ASP A 441 12.91 38.08 6.69
CA ASP A 441 12.37 38.50 5.40
C ASP A 441 13.35 38.19 4.28
N HIS A 442 14.64 38.40 4.53
CA HIS A 442 15.69 38.03 3.60
C HIS A 442 15.66 36.52 3.30
N LEU A 443 15.49 35.67 4.33
CA LEU A 443 15.35 34.23 4.14
C LEU A 443 14.06 33.84 3.40
N ALA A 444 12.98 34.63 3.55
CA ALA A 444 11.75 34.46 2.79
C ALA A 444 11.97 34.76 1.29
N ASP A 445 12.81 35.75 0.96
CA ASP A 445 13.19 36.04 -0.44
C ASP A 445 13.87 34.84 -1.11
N TYR A 446 14.76 34.12 -0.39
CA TYR A 446 15.40 32.90 -0.90
C TYR A 446 14.41 31.74 -1.02
N ASN A 447 13.49 31.58 -0.07
CA ASN A 447 12.43 30.57 -0.17
C ASN A 447 11.55 30.76 -1.40
N ALA A 448 11.17 32.02 -1.69
CA ALA A 448 10.42 32.34 -2.90
C ALA A 448 11.21 31.96 -4.16
N ALA A 449 12.53 32.19 -4.18
CA ALA A 449 13.38 31.74 -5.26
C ALA A 449 13.44 30.20 -5.38
N VAL A 450 13.52 29.45 -4.28
CA VAL A 450 13.48 27.96 -4.30
C VAL A 450 12.18 27.47 -4.95
N ALA A 451 11.04 28.01 -4.52
CA ALA A 451 9.73 27.64 -5.08
C ALA A 451 9.64 27.98 -6.57
N GLN A 452 10.12 29.17 -6.97
CA GLN A 452 10.14 29.59 -8.38
C GLN A 452 11.03 28.69 -9.24
N VAL A 453 12.22 28.30 -8.74
CA VAL A 453 13.11 27.37 -9.45
C VAL A 453 12.42 26.01 -9.61
N ALA A 454 11.79 25.49 -8.56
CA ALA A 454 11.06 24.22 -8.65
C ALA A 454 9.99 24.26 -9.75
N THR A 455 9.13 25.29 -9.74
CA THR A 455 8.09 25.48 -10.76
C THR A 455 8.66 25.59 -12.18
N THR A 456 9.74 26.36 -12.37
CA THR A 456 10.29 26.63 -13.71
C THR A 456 11.09 25.48 -14.30
N THR A 457 11.64 24.61 -13.45
CA THR A 457 12.48 23.47 -13.88
C THR A 457 11.74 22.14 -13.88
N GLY A 458 10.54 22.08 -13.29
CA GLY A 458 9.79 20.83 -13.10
C GLY A 458 10.26 20.00 -11.90
N ALA A 459 11.15 20.54 -11.05
CA ALA A 459 11.48 19.93 -9.77
C ALA A 459 10.30 20.05 -8.78
N ILE A 460 10.27 19.15 -7.80
CA ILE A 460 9.23 19.10 -6.77
C ILE A 460 9.63 20.02 -5.61
N PHE A 461 8.78 21.00 -5.28
CA PHE A 461 9.01 21.85 -4.11
C PHE A 461 8.51 21.18 -2.84
N ILE A 462 9.40 21.03 -1.85
CA ILE A 462 9.05 20.61 -0.50
C ILE A 462 8.91 21.86 0.36
N ASP A 463 7.67 22.25 0.66
CA ASP A 463 7.36 23.38 1.54
C ASP A 463 7.65 23.04 3.02
N TRP A 464 8.93 22.96 3.35
CA TRP A 464 9.42 22.70 4.68
C TRP A 464 9.22 23.89 5.61
N ARG A 465 9.34 25.13 5.11
CA ARG A 465 9.15 26.34 5.92
C ARG A 465 7.76 26.37 6.56
N SER A 466 6.71 26.12 5.78
CA SER A 466 5.34 26.09 6.32
C SER A 466 5.16 24.96 7.32
N ARG A 467 5.67 23.75 7.02
CA ARG A 467 5.57 22.61 7.95
C ARG A 467 6.29 22.89 9.27
N PHE A 468 7.49 23.45 9.21
CA PHE A 468 8.26 23.86 10.39
C PHE A 468 7.43 24.81 11.27
N LEU A 469 6.78 25.81 10.67
CA LEU A 469 5.98 26.79 11.42
C LEU A 469 4.74 26.16 12.06
N THR A 470 4.07 25.24 11.36
CA THR A 470 2.88 24.54 11.88
C THR A 470 3.21 23.62 13.06
N GLU A 471 4.37 22.96 13.04
CA GLU A 471 4.76 21.98 14.06
C GLU A 471 5.60 22.59 15.20
N SER A 472 6.05 23.83 15.03
CA SER A 472 6.79 24.54 16.07
C SER A 472 5.85 25.01 17.19
N PRO A 473 6.35 25.12 18.43
CA PRO A 473 5.54 25.64 19.53
C PRO A 473 5.15 27.11 19.30
N GLY A 474 3.89 27.43 19.60
CA GLY A 474 3.33 28.79 19.48
C GLY A 474 2.52 29.00 18.20
N THR A 475 2.16 30.25 17.92
CA THR A 475 1.30 30.60 16.77
C THR A 475 1.93 31.65 15.85
N THR A 476 3.09 32.19 16.22
CA THR A 476 3.81 33.19 15.45
C THR A 476 5.21 32.71 15.05
N LEU A 477 5.79 33.36 14.03
CA LEU A 477 7.18 33.15 13.63
C LEU A 477 8.16 33.37 14.79
N ALA A 478 7.88 34.37 15.64
CA ALA A 478 8.73 34.69 16.79
C ALA A 478 8.72 33.55 17.82
N ASP A 479 7.55 32.95 18.07
CA ASP A 479 7.43 31.81 18.99
C ASP A 479 8.18 30.59 18.47
N ALA A 480 8.05 30.31 17.16
CA ALA A 480 8.63 29.13 16.53
C ALA A 480 10.17 29.07 16.65
N VAL A 481 10.83 30.23 16.67
CA VAL A 481 12.29 30.36 16.76
C VAL A 481 12.79 30.82 18.14
N ALA A 482 11.89 30.98 19.11
CA ALA A 482 12.23 31.45 20.45
C ALA A 482 13.16 30.47 21.20
N ASN A 483 13.83 30.98 22.23
CA ASN A 483 14.59 30.16 23.17
C ASN A 483 13.64 29.29 24.01
N ASN A 484 13.31 28.11 23.49
CA ASN A 484 12.29 27.23 24.03
C ASN A 484 12.77 25.77 23.96
N ALA A 485 12.61 25.03 25.07
CA ALA A 485 12.99 23.62 25.17
C ALA A 485 12.30 22.73 24.11
N ALA A 486 11.08 23.10 23.69
CA ALA A 486 10.31 22.39 22.67
C ALA A 486 10.58 22.88 21.23
N SER A 487 11.47 23.85 21.02
CA SER A 487 11.78 24.34 19.67
C SER A 487 12.36 23.22 18.79
N LEU A 488 12.02 23.27 17.51
CA LEU A 488 12.62 22.42 16.49
C LEU A 488 14.05 22.84 16.14
N LEU A 489 14.51 24.00 16.61
CA LEU A 489 15.89 24.49 16.49
C LEU A 489 16.65 24.29 17.79
N ARG A 490 17.95 24.00 17.66
CA ARG A 490 18.89 24.05 18.77
C ARG A 490 18.94 25.47 19.32
N ASN A 491 18.71 25.61 20.61
CA ASN A 491 18.83 26.86 21.35
C ASN A 491 19.37 26.59 22.75
N GLU A 492 19.55 27.66 23.53
CA GLU A 492 20.11 27.56 24.88
C GLU A 492 19.26 26.66 25.79
N ALA A 493 17.93 26.71 25.67
CA ALA A 493 17.00 25.95 26.49
C ALA A 493 16.98 24.43 26.21
N ASN A 494 17.26 23.98 24.98
CA ASN A 494 17.25 22.55 24.63
C ASN A 494 18.62 21.93 24.36
N SER A 495 19.66 22.75 24.18
CA SER A 495 20.99 22.27 23.80
C SER A 495 22.14 22.93 24.56
N SER A 496 21.85 23.92 25.42
CA SER A 496 22.85 24.75 26.10
C SER A 496 23.75 25.58 25.17
N ASP A 497 23.44 25.61 23.87
CA ASP A 497 24.16 26.40 22.86
C ASP A 497 23.20 27.43 22.22
N ARG A 498 23.66 28.68 22.07
CA ARG A 498 22.96 29.73 21.30
C ARG A 498 23.13 29.55 19.79
N ASP A 499 22.70 28.40 19.27
CA ASP A 499 22.86 28.06 17.86
C ASP A 499 21.78 28.72 16.98
N GLY A 500 20.50 28.38 17.19
CA GLY A 500 19.36 29.04 16.54
C GLY A 500 19.20 28.74 15.04
N VAL A 501 19.91 27.74 14.50
CA VAL A 501 19.91 27.41 13.07
C VAL A 501 19.79 25.90 12.83
N HIS A 502 20.51 25.07 13.57
CA HIS A 502 20.51 23.63 13.37
C HIS A 502 19.27 23.01 14.01
N LEU A 503 18.69 22.03 13.33
CA LEU A 503 17.51 21.32 13.81
C LEU A 503 17.86 20.45 15.03
N THR A 504 16.92 20.31 15.96
CA THR A 504 16.94 19.30 17.02
C THR A 504 16.64 17.91 16.43
N ILE A 505 16.65 16.87 17.26
CA ILE A 505 16.19 15.53 16.85
C ILE A 505 14.73 15.60 16.35
N ALA A 506 13.84 16.30 17.07
CA ALA A 506 12.45 16.47 16.65
C ALA A 506 12.33 17.19 15.30
N GLY A 507 13.14 18.23 15.08
CA GLY A 507 13.18 18.94 13.80
C GLY A 507 13.66 18.05 12.63
N ASN A 508 14.73 17.28 12.84
CA ASN A 508 15.23 16.32 11.84
C ASN A 508 14.20 15.22 11.54
N ASN A 509 13.50 14.72 12.57
CA ASN A 509 12.44 13.74 12.40
C ASN A 509 11.33 14.27 11.49
N LEU A 510 10.82 15.47 11.77
CA LEU A 510 9.76 16.08 10.97
C LEU A 510 10.21 16.37 9.53
N LEU A 511 11.44 16.84 9.33
CA LEU A 511 11.99 17.05 8.00
C LEU A 511 12.13 15.73 7.23
N GLY A 512 12.68 14.69 7.87
CA GLY A 512 12.84 13.37 7.25
C GLY A 512 11.50 12.77 6.82
N LEU A 513 10.48 12.85 7.68
CA LEU A 513 9.10 12.42 7.37
C LEU A 513 8.49 13.24 6.23
N ARG A 514 8.73 14.56 6.19
CA ARG A 514 8.21 15.42 5.13
C ARG A 514 8.87 15.11 3.77
N VAL A 515 10.17 14.81 3.77
CA VAL A 515 10.89 14.38 2.57
C VAL A 515 10.42 12.99 2.14
N ALA A 516 10.24 12.05 3.07
CA ALA A 516 9.69 10.73 2.78
C ALA A 516 8.30 10.80 2.15
N GLN A 517 7.41 11.66 2.68
CA GLN A 517 6.08 11.89 2.12
C GLN A 517 6.13 12.42 0.67
N ALA A 518 7.09 13.26 0.34
CA ALA A 518 7.25 13.75 -1.04
C ALA A 518 7.80 12.67 -1.98
N LEU A 519 8.58 11.73 -1.45
CA LEU A 519 9.20 10.64 -2.21
C LEU A 519 8.31 9.40 -2.34
N SER A 520 7.33 9.18 -1.46
CA SER A 520 6.64 7.89 -1.36
C SER A 520 5.86 7.48 -2.61
N SER A 521 5.34 8.44 -3.38
CA SER A 521 4.68 8.16 -4.67
C SER A 521 5.64 8.11 -5.86
N GLU A 522 6.92 8.40 -5.64
CA GLU A 522 7.92 8.58 -6.69
C GLU A 522 9.04 7.53 -6.63
N ALA A 523 9.34 7.02 -5.44
CA ALA A 523 10.37 6.03 -5.19
C ALA A 523 9.86 4.62 -5.49
N ALA A 524 10.67 3.85 -6.18
CA ALA A 524 10.48 2.44 -6.48
C ALA A 524 11.47 1.61 -5.67
N ASN A 525 11.16 0.33 -5.49
CA ASN A 525 12.04 -0.60 -4.81
C ASN A 525 13.41 -0.69 -5.53
N GLY A 526 14.49 -0.57 -4.76
CA GLY A 526 15.87 -0.55 -5.24
C GLY A 526 16.40 0.83 -5.65
N ASP A 527 15.58 1.88 -5.63
CA ASP A 527 16.03 3.22 -6.01
C ASP A 527 17.13 3.76 -5.08
N GLY A 528 18.07 4.50 -5.67
CA GLY A 528 19.05 5.33 -4.98
C GLY A 528 18.57 6.76 -4.78
N ILE A 529 18.48 7.20 -3.53
CA ILE A 529 18.08 8.55 -3.13
C ILE A 529 19.30 9.25 -2.52
N THR A 530 19.74 10.36 -3.12
CA THR A 530 20.82 11.17 -2.54
C THR A 530 20.29 12.47 -1.96
N CYS A 531 20.60 12.72 -0.69
CA CYS A 531 20.35 13.99 -0.01
C CYS A 531 21.60 14.86 -0.06
N MET A 532 21.52 16.02 -0.70
CA MET A 532 22.63 16.95 -0.89
C MET A 532 22.29 18.31 -0.30
N GLY A 533 23.21 18.89 0.47
CA GLY A 533 22.94 20.12 1.20
C GLY A 533 24.12 20.60 2.06
N ASP A 534 23.81 21.44 3.02
CA ASP A 534 24.77 22.02 3.96
C ASP A 534 24.86 21.24 5.29
N SER A 535 25.15 21.94 6.40
CA SER A 535 25.25 21.36 7.74
C SER A 535 23.95 20.73 8.24
N ILE A 536 22.79 21.17 7.75
CA ILE A 536 21.50 20.57 8.14
C ILE A 536 21.35 19.19 7.48
N THR A 537 21.74 19.06 6.20
CA THR A 537 21.74 17.76 5.50
C THR A 537 22.82 16.84 6.03
N PHE A 538 24.01 17.37 6.33
CA PHE A 538 25.04 16.62 7.03
C PHE A 538 24.54 16.10 8.38
N GLY A 539 23.59 16.80 9.02
CA GLY A 539 23.06 16.44 10.33
C GLY A 539 24.00 16.85 11.45
N GLN A 540 24.57 18.05 11.36
CA GLN A 540 25.48 18.59 12.37
C GLN A 540 24.84 18.53 13.76
N TYR A 541 25.59 17.98 14.72
CA TYR A 541 25.18 17.68 16.10
C TYR A 541 24.24 16.48 16.30
N MET A 542 23.88 15.76 15.25
CA MET A 542 23.08 14.54 15.35
C MET A 542 23.96 13.29 15.32
N THR A 543 23.47 12.22 15.96
CA THR A 543 24.04 10.87 15.76
C THR A 543 23.86 10.46 14.29
N GLY A 544 24.93 9.95 13.66
CA GLY A 544 24.91 9.60 12.24
C GLY A 544 25.19 10.77 11.30
N ALA A 545 25.82 11.84 11.78
CA ALA A 545 26.22 12.95 10.92
C ALA A 545 27.09 12.48 9.74
N GLY A 546 26.74 12.90 8.53
CA GLY A 546 27.37 12.47 7.28
C GLY A 546 26.97 11.07 6.80
N THR A 547 26.06 10.38 7.48
CA THR A 547 25.52 9.08 7.07
C THR A 547 24.01 9.16 6.84
N ALA A 548 23.44 8.11 6.26
CA ALA A 548 22.00 7.90 6.15
C ALA A 548 21.46 7.03 7.29
N THR A 549 22.03 7.18 8.49
CA THR A 549 21.61 6.46 9.70
C THR A 549 21.52 7.43 10.87
N GLY A 550 20.95 6.98 11.99
CA GLY A 550 20.82 7.81 13.19
C GLY A 550 19.73 8.88 13.04
N ASN A 551 19.94 10.03 13.69
CA ASN A 551 18.90 11.04 13.91
C ASN A 551 19.01 12.24 12.94
N THR A 552 19.78 12.10 11.86
CA THR A 552 19.81 13.08 10.76
C THR A 552 18.54 12.95 9.94
N TYR A 553 18.08 14.01 9.25
CA TYR A 553 16.91 13.83 8.38
C TYR A 553 17.12 12.78 7.28
N PRO A 554 18.32 12.60 6.68
CA PRO A 554 18.56 11.47 5.77
C PRO A 554 18.49 10.11 6.47
N GLY A 555 18.91 10.01 7.73
CA GLY A 555 18.74 8.81 8.55
C GLY A 555 17.29 8.47 8.86
N VAL A 556 16.48 9.48 9.20
CA VAL A 556 15.03 9.34 9.39
C VAL A 556 14.36 8.95 8.07
N LEU A 557 14.73 9.58 6.96
CA LEU A 557 14.25 9.24 5.62
C LEU A 557 14.52 7.76 5.30
N HIS A 558 15.76 7.31 5.54
CA HIS A 558 16.14 5.90 5.34
C HIS A 558 15.26 4.96 6.16
N ALA A 559 15.13 5.20 7.47
CA ALA A 559 14.28 4.38 8.34
C ALA A 559 12.80 4.42 7.94
N THR A 560 12.30 5.55 7.45
CA THR A 560 10.89 5.70 7.05
C THR A 560 10.58 4.96 5.74
N LEU A 561 11.52 4.98 4.79
CA LEU A 561 11.37 4.32 3.50
C LEU A 561 11.92 2.87 3.46
N ASN A 562 12.44 2.37 4.58
CA ASN A 562 12.90 0.98 4.74
C ASN A 562 12.34 0.44 6.08
N PRO A 563 11.01 0.26 6.19
CA PRO A 563 10.36 -0.15 7.44
C PRO A 563 10.74 -1.57 7.90
#